data_AF-A0A1G0MF48-F1
#
_entry.id   AF-A0A1G0MF48-F1
#
_cell.length_a   1.000
_cell.length_b   1.000
_cell.length_c   1.000
_cell.angle_alpha   90.00
_cell.angle_beta   90.00
_cell.angle_gamma   90.00
#
_symmetry.space_group_name_H-M   'P 1'
#
loop_
_entity.id
_entity.type
_entity.pdbx_description
1 polymer ?
#
loop_
_entity_poly.entity_id
_entity_poly.type
_entity_poly.pdbx_seq_one_letter_code
_entity_poly.pdbx_strand_id
1 'polypeptide(L)'
;MHEYKPLLQIVKRQKANGTWGDNILGADPGRGRLLPDGGTIARYCRLVEFGLPPGERVFRLTERVFFRLLSRDDAPELLYEFKKAGKADGRVAAWIRTRMREGAAAALAQGGLVDDPRVRGAAHRVASDVSQFLRSELSDKPYMRKGNRTIVHPDAYPPTWFSVATLAFMPSLQRERAGFVERLATFLARPAGKRIGVMPVGNRFYKPTHELFGDPLHVDAAGRTSDIPLALAWIEILTRLGMLHTSETAQRALLRLLKECDDRGVWSPKGLRSLPKCPSNLAGFAFPLEPDGKTAERRQADVTFRLALIAKLAGWQLTYA
;
A
#
# COMPACT_ATOMS: atom_id res chain seq x y z
N MET A 1 -4.69 22.47 -13.46
CA MET A 1 -4.86 21.06 -13.06
C MET A 1 -6.26 20.50 -13.37
N HIS A 2 -7.32 21.32 -13.45
CA HIS A 2 -8.70 20.88 -13.71
C HIS A 2 -9.01 20.33 -15.12
N GLU A 3 -8.04 20.29 -16.05
CA GLU A 3 -8.27 19.84 -17.43
C GLU A 3 -7.65 18.46 -17.76
N TYR A 4 -6.92 17.85 -16.81
CA TYR A 4 -6.26 16.59 -17.07
C TYR A 4 -7.26 15.43 -17.11
N LYS A 5 -7.48 14.84 -18.29
CA LYS A 5 -8.57 13.88 -18.55
C LYS A 5 -8.58 12.67 -17.60
N PRO A 6 -7.44 12.00 -17.29
CA PRO A 6 -7.44 10.86 -16.37
C PRO A 6 -7.92 11.23 -14.95
N LEU A 7 -7.53 12.39 -14.43
CA LEU A 7 -8.00 12.90 -13.14
C LEU A 7 -9.52 13.11 -13.17
N LEU A 8 -10.03 13.79 -14.20
CA LEU A 8 -11.47 14.05 -14.35
C LEU A 8 -12.30 12.76 -14.44
N GLN A 9 -11.78 11.72 -15.08
CA GLN A 9 -12.46 10.42 -15.15
C GLN A 9 -12.60 9.78 -13.77
N ILE A 10 -11.60 9.91 -12.90
CA ILE A 10 -11.69 9.41 -11.52
C ILE A 10 -12.75 10.20 -10.76
N VAL A 11 -12.68 11.53 -10.79
CA VAL A 11 -13.62 12.40 -10.07
C VAL A 11 -15.08 12.14 -10.50
N LYS A 12 -15.34 12.05 -11.81
CA LYS A 12 -16.69 11.81 -12.35
C LYS A 12 -17.29 10.46 -11.97
N ARG A 13 -16.47 9.46 -11.65
CA ARG A 13 -16.91 8.13 -11.25
C ARG A 13 -17.20 8.02 -9.74
N GLN A 14 -16.93 9.06 -8.96
CA GLN A 14 -17.25 9.05 -7.54
C GLN A 14 -18.77 9.07 -7.35
N LYS A 15 -19.28 8.14 -6.53
CA LYS A 15 -20.68 8.10 -6.15
C LYS A 15 -21.01 9.20 -5.14
N ALA A 16 -22.29 9.54 -5.02
CA ALA A 16 -22.76 10.54 -4.06
C ALA A 16 -22.43 10.20 -2.59
N ASN A 17 -22.25 8.91 -2.28
CA ASN A 17 -21.82 8.43 -0.96
C ASN A 17 -20.32 8.62 -0.69
N GLY A 18 -19.53 9.14 -1.63
CA GLY A 18 -18.09 9.38 -1.48
C GLY A 18 -17.20 8.19 -1.79
N THR A 19 -17.75 7.11 -2.35
CA THR A 19 -16.98 5.90 -2.72
C THR A 19 -16.85 5.75 -4.23
N TRP A 20 -15.93 4.88 -4.65
CA TRP A 20 -15.88 4.34 -6.00
C TRP A 20 -16.33 2.88 -5.98
N GLY A 21 -17.33 2.54 -6.80
CA GLY A 21 -17.80 1.16 -6.95
C GLY A 21 -18.43 0.54 -5.70
N ASP A 22 -18.84 1.34 -4.71
CA ASP A 22 -19.35 0.88 -3.39
C ASP A 22 -18.42 -0.14 -2.69
N ASN A 23 -17.11 0.05 -2.84
CA ASN A 23 -16.11 -0.80 -2.19
C ASN A 23 -14.96 0.04 -1.61
N ILE A 24 -14.31 -0.45 -0.56
CA ILE A 24 -13.25 0.29 0.16
C ILE A 24 -11.87 -0.21 -0.26
N LEU A 25 -11.63 -1.51 -0.14
CA LEU A 25 -10.35 -2.14 -0.44
C LEU A 25 -10.23 -2.50 -1.93
N GLY A 26 -11.36 -2.76 -2.58
CA GLY A 26 -11.38 -3.26 -3.96
C GLY A 26 -10.89 -4.70 -4.03
N ALA A 27 -11.22 -5.51 -3.02
CA ALA A 27 -10.87 -6.92 -2.94
C ALA A 27 -12.08 -7.82 -3.24
N ASP A 28 -11.83 -8.94 -3.91
CA ASP A 28 -12.82 -9.99 -4.12
C ASP A 28 -13.31 -10.55 -2.76
N PRO A 29 -14.61 -10.47 -2.43
CA PRO A 29 -15.11 -10.88 -1.12
C PRO A 29 -15.03 -12.39 -0.83
N GLY A 30 -14.89 -13.20 -1.87
CA GLY A 30 -14.79 -14.66 -1.77
C GLY A 30 -13.35 -15.17 -1.66
N ARG A 31 -12.39 -14.50 -2.32
CA ARG A 31 -10.99 -14.94 -2.44
C ARG A 31 -9.98 -13.99 -1.77
N GLY A 32 -10.37 -12.76 -1.49
CA GLY A 32 -9.53 -11.70 -0.91
C GLY A 32 -8.55 -11.04 -1.88
N ARG A 33 -8.59 -11.41 -3.17
CA ARG A 33 -7.67 -10.88 -4.20
C ARG A 33 -8.05 -9.45 -4.59
N LEU A 34 -7.06 -8.57 -4.71
CA LEU A 34 -7.25 -7.21 -5.24
C LEU A 34 -7.71 -7.21 -6.70
N LEU A 35 -8.75 -6.41 -6.96
CA LEU A 35 -9.31 -6.18 -8.29
C LEU A 35 -8.47 -5.15 -9.06
N PRO A 36 -8.37 -5.26 -10.40
CA PRO A 36 -7.57 -4.34 -11.22
C PRO A 36 -7.97 -2.86 -11.08
N ASP A 37 -9.26 -2.58 -10.90
CA ASP A 37 -9.77 -1.20 -10.76
C ASP A 37 -9.54 -0.60 -9.36
N GLY A 38 -9.02 -1.39 -8.42
CA GLY A 38 -8.83 -1.01 -7.01
C GLY A 38 -10.14 -0.63 -6.31
N GLY A 39 -10.02 -0.11 -5.09
CA GLY A 39 -11.15 0.41 -4.33
C GLY A 39 -11.05 1.88 -3.97
N THR A 40 -11.98 2.35 -3.13
CA THR A 40 -12.05 3.76 -2.71
C THR A 40 -10.74 4.26 -2.11
N ILE A 41 -10.01 3.45 -1.34
CA ILE A 41 -8.67 3.79 -0.83
C ILE A 41 -7.71 4.08 -1.98
N ALA A 42 -7.60 3.16 -2.93
CA ALA A 42 -6.71 3.32 -4.09
C ALA A 42 -7.07 4.57 -4.92
N ARG A 43 -8.37 4.84 -5.10
CA ARG A 43 -8.83 6.04 -5.84
C ARG A 43 -8.56 7.33 -5.10
N TYR A 44 -8.71 7.36 -3.77
CA TYR A 44 -8.35 8.51 -2.94
C TYR A 44 -6.85 8.80 -3.04
N CYS A 45 -6.00 7.80 -2.76
CA CYS A 45 -4.55 7.93 -2.85
C CYS A 45 -4.13 8.38 -4.24
N ARG A 46 -4.78 7.87 -5.29
CA ARG A 46 -4.53 8.28 -6.66
C ARG A 46 -4.80 9.77 -6.93
N LEU A 47 -5.85 10.34 -6.35
CA LEU A 47 -6.13 11.78 -6.46
C LEU A 47 -5.08 12.62 -5.73
N VAL A 48 -4.58 12.12 -4.59
CA VAL A 48 -3.47 12.73 -3.85
C VAL A 48 -2.19 12.71 -4.70
N GLU A 49 -1.88 11.58 -5.33
CA GLU A 49 -0.71 11.44 -6.22
C GLU A 49 -0.78 12.36 -7.46
N PHE A 50 -1.99 12.66 -7.95
CA PHE A 50 -2.18 13.65 -9.00
C PHE A 50 -2.06 15.10 -8.51
N GLY A 51 -1.90 15.33 -7.20
CA GLY A 51 -1.77 16.66 -6.61
C GLY A 51 -3.08 17.45 -6.58
N LEU A 52 -4.25 16.78 -6.64
CA LEU A 52 -5.52 17.48 -6.53
C LEU A 52 -5.55 18.29 -5.22
N PRO A 53 -6.02 19.56 -5.23
CA PRO A 53 -6.00 20.39 -4.04
C PRO A 53 -6.75 19.75 -2.86
N PRO A 54 -6.19 19.76 -1.65
CA PRO A 54 -6.90 19.33 -0.45
C PRO A 54 -8.22 20.08 -0.26
N GLY A 55 -9.18 19.43 0.39
CA GLY A 55 -10.47 20.03 0.68
C GLY A 55 -11.44 20.10 -0.50
N GLU A 56 -11.06 19.69 -1.71
CA GLU A 56 -11.98 19.53 -2.84
C GLU A 56 -13.20 18.65 -2.48
N ARG A 57 -14.35 18.87 -3.14
CA ARG A 57 -15.60 18.15 -2.80
C ARG A 57 -15.41 16.63 -2.82
N VAL A 58 -14.64 16.14 -3.78
CA VAL A 58 -14.33 14.72 -3.94
C VAL A 58 -13.62 14.17 -2.69
N PHE A 59 -12.67 14.90 -2.11
CA PHE A 59 -11.99 14.52 -0.89
C PHE A 59 -12.93 14.56 0.31
N ARG A 60 -13.67 15.66 0.52
CA ARG A 60 -14.60 15.79 1.66
C ARG A 60 -15.61 14.65 1.75
N LEU A 61 -16.13 14.19 0.61
CA LEU A 61 -17.08 13.08 0.56
C LEU A 61 -16.45 11.75 0.98
N THR A 62 -15.24 11.45 0.48
CA THR A 62 -14.51 10.22 0.82
C THR A 62 -13.97 10.25 2.25
N GLU A 63 -13.45 11.38 2.69
CA GLU A 63 -12.92 11.56 4.05
C GLU A 63 -14.01 11.37 5.10
N ARG A 64 -15.24 11.82 4.84
CA ARG A 64 -16.39 11.51 5.71
C ARG A 64 -16.59 10.00 5.89
N VAL A 65 -16.45 9.22 4.82
CA VAL A 65 -16.52 7.75 4.89
C VAL A 65 -15.36 7.19 5.71
N PHE A 66 -14.14 7.64 5.43
CA PHE A 66 -12.95 7.17 6.15
C PHE A 66 -13.01 7.52 7.64
N PHE A 67 -13.44 8.73 8.00
CA PHE A 67 -13.61 9.11 9.39
C PHE A 67 -14.71 8.32 10.10
N ARG A 68 -15.80 7.93 9.43
CA ARG A 68 -16.77 6.99 10.00
C ARG A 68 -16.12 5.64 10.30
N LEU A 69 -15.33 5.09 9.37
CA LEU A 69 -14.59 3.84 9.60
C LEU A 69 -13.64 3.97 10.80
N LEU A 70 -12.86 5.05 10.88
CA LEU A 70 -11.89 5.29 11.96
C LEU A 70 -12.55 5.56 13.32
N SER A 71 -13.77 6.11 13.33
CA SER A 71 -14.56 6.31 14.55
C SER A 71 -15.18 5.01 15.08
N ARG A 72 -14.83 3.87 14.48
CA ARG A 72 -15.34 2.54 14.84
C ARG A 72 -16.86 2.42 14.75
N ASP A 73 -17.46 3.14 13.81
CA ASP A 73 -18.84 2.92 13.42
C ASP A 73 -18.99 1.48 12.88
N ASP A 74 -19.80 0.68 13.56
CA ASP A 74 -20.03 -0.73 13.23
C ASP A 74 -21.32 -0.94 12.43
N ALA A 75 -21.90 0.12 11.87
CA ALA A 75 -23.09 0.03 11.04
C ALA A 75 -22.90 -0.98 9.86
N PRO A 76 -23.87 -1.88 9.60
CA PRO A 76 -23.69 -2.98 8.64
C PRO A 76 -23.38 -2.55 7.19
N GLU A 77 -23.77 -1.34 6.79
CA GLU A 77 -23.47 -0.77 5.47
C GLU A 77 -21.99 -0.44 5.28
N LEU A 78 -21.24 -0.24 6.37
CA LEU A 78 -19.80 0.03 6.34
C LEU A 78 -18.94 -1.22 6.11
N LEU A 79 -19.57 -2.38 5.89
CA LEU A 79 -18.90 -3.59 5.42
C LEU A 79 -18.74 -3.64 3.90
N TYR A 80 -19.39 -2.74 3.15
CA TYR A 80 -19.23 -2.55 1.71
C TYR A 80 -19.20 -3.87 0.92
N GLU A 81 -18.11 -4.14 0.19
CA GLU A 81 -17.96 -5.32 -0.65
C GLU A 81 -18.04 -6.64 0.15
N PHE A 82 -17.79 -6.60 1.47
CA PHE A 82 -17.88 -7.75 2.37
C PHE A 82 -19.20 -7.85 3.13
N LYS A 83 -20.21 -7.00 2.86
CA LYS A 83 -21.49 -6.99 3.62
C LYS A 83 -22.14 -8.36 3.74
N LYS A 84 -22.21 -9.12 2.64
CA LYS A 84 -22.77 -10.49 2.65
C LYS A 84 -21.93 -11.46 3.50
N ALA A 85 -20.61 -11.41 3.36
CA ALA A 85 -19.69 -12.28 4.09
C ALA A 85 -19.68 -11.98 5.59
N GLY A 86 -19.60 -10.70 5.96
CA GLY A 86 -19.63 -10.26 7.35
C GLY A 86 -20.98 -10.47 8.04
N LYS A 87 -22.10 -10.41 7.30
CA LYS A 87 -23.42 -10.80 7.83
C LYS A 87 -23.47 -12.30 8.16
N ALA A 88 -22.82 -13.14 7.35
CA ALA A 88 -22.78 -14.58 7.57
C ALA A 88 -21.81 -14.99 8.69
N ASP A 89 -20.76 -14.21 8.95
CA ASP A 89 -19.75 -14.51 9.95
C ASP A 89 -19.20 -13.23 10.59
N GLY A 90 -19.50 -13.04 11.89
CA GLY A 90 -19.06 -11.86 12.65
C GLY A 90 -17.54 -11.73 12.76
N ARG A 91 -16.78 -12.83 12.66
CA ARG A 91 -15.31 -12.79 12.67
C ARG A 91 -14.76 -12.22 11.37
N VAL A 92 -15.41 -12.51 10.24
CA VAL A 92 -15.11 -11.88 8.96
C VAL A 92 -15.44 -10.39 9.01
N ALA A 93 -16.58 -10.01 9.61
CA ALA A 93 -16.94 -8.61 9.79
C ALA A 93 -15.91 -7.84 10.64
N ALA A 94 -15.45 -8.43 11.76
CA ALA A 94 -14.43 -7.81 12.61
C ALA A 94 -13.09 -7.66 11.87
N TRP A 95 -12.61 -8.74 11.24
CA TRP A 95 -11.35 -8.74 10.49
C TRP A 95 -11.34 -7.70 9.37
N ILE A 96 -12.41 -7.63 8.57
CA ILE A 96 -12.44 -6.71 7.43
C ILE A 96 -12.56 -5.24 7.86
N ARG A 97 -13.29 -4.95 8.95
CA ARG A 97 -13.35 -3.59 9.50
C ARG A 97 -11.96 -3.13 9.91
N THR A 98 -11.17 -3.99 10.54
CA THR A 98 -9.78 -3.68 10.87
C THR A 98 -8.96 -3.33 9.62
N ARG A 99 -9.06 -4.12 8.55
CA ARG A 99 -8.35 -3.84 7.28
C ARG A 99 -8.82 -2.57 6.59
N MET A 100 -10.12 -2.30 6.56
CA MET A 100 -10.67 -1.04 6.03
C MET A 100 -10.22 0.17 6.84
N ARG A 101 -10.13 0.04 8.17
CA ARG A 101 -9.63 1.09 9.07
C ARG A 101 -8.15 1.36 8.84
N GLU A 102 -7.32 0.32 8.72
CA GLU A 102 -5.90 0.48 8.38
C GLU A 102 -5.73 1.20 7.04
N GLY A 103 -6.45 0.77 6.01
CA GLY A 103 -6.38 1.40 4.69
C GLY A 103 -6.88 2.84 4.67
N ALA A 104 -7.95 3.15 5.41
CA ALA A 104 -8.44 4.51 5.59
C ALA A 104 -7.42 5.39 6.32
N ALA A 105 -6.77 4.88 7.37
CA ALA A 105 -5.72 5.61 8.09
C ALA A 105 -4.52 5.89 7.17
N ALA A 106 -4.08 4.91 6.39
CA ALA A 106 -2.99 5.08 5.42
C ALA A 106 -3.33 6.14 4.36
N ALA A 107 -4.54 6.09 3.81
CA ALA A 107 -5.00 7.06 2.81
C ALA A 107 -5.06 8.48 3.37
N LEU A 108 -5.66 8.67 4.55
CA LEU A 108 -5.74 9.98 5.20
C LEU A 108 -4.36 10.51 5.60
N ALA A 109 -3.45 9.66 6.07
CA ALA A 109 -2.08 10.04 6.35
C ALA A 109 -1.34 10.53 5.10
N GLN A 110 -1.49 9.81 3.98
CA GLN A 110 -0.94 10.23 2.69
C GLN A 110 -1.55 11.55 2.21
N GLY A 111 -2.85 11.78 2.46
CA GLY A 111 -3.55 13.03 2.19
C GLY A 111 -3.18 14.21 3.12
N GLY A 112 -2.26 14.01 4.07
CA GLY A 112 -1.77 15.06 4.97
C GLY A 112 -2.64 15.28 6.23
N LEU A 113 -3.62 14.42 6.50
CA LEU A 113 -4.52 14.54 7.67
C LEU A 113 -3.96 13.86 8.92
N VAL A 114 -2.63 13.92 9.11
CA VAL A 114 -1.89 13.20 10.15
C VAL A 114 -2.15 13.72 11.56
N ASP A 115 -2.62 14.96 11.70
CA ASP A 115 -2.93 15.59 12.99
C ASP A 115 -4.37 15.34 13.46
N ASP A 116 -5.23 14.75 12.62
CA ASP A 116 -6.59 14.39 13.03
C ASP A 116 -6.54 13.32 14.15
N PRO A 117 -7.20 13.53 15.30
CA PRO A 117 -7.14 12.59 16.43
C PRO A 117 -7.59 11.16 16.08
N ARG A 118 -8.50 10.99 15.11
CA ARG A 118 -8.97 9.67 14.68
C ARG A 118 -7.91 8.96 13.86
N VAL A 119 -7.19 9.68 13.01
CA VAL A 119 -6.05 9.16 12.24
C VAL A 119 -4.92 8.78 13.18
N ARG A 120 -4.50 9.69 14.08
CA ARG A 120 -3.49 9.41 15.10
C ARG A 120 -3.87 8.22 15.97
N GLY A 121 -5.09 8.20 16.49
CA GLY A 121 -5.58 7.11 17.34
C GLY A 121 -5.61 5.77 16.61
N ALA A 122 -5.99 5.74 15.32
CA ALA A 122 -5.91 4.54 14.51
C ALA A 122 -4.47 4.08 14.30
N ALA A 123 -3.57 5.00 13.96
CA ALA A 123 -2.17 4.68 13.71
C ALA A 123 -1.46 4.14 14.97
N HIS A 124 -1.72 4.70 16.15
CA HIS A 124 -1.18 4.17 17.41
C HIS A 124 -1.70 2.77 17.74
N ARG A 125 -2.98 2.47 17.46
CA ARG A 125 -3.53 1.11 17.64
C ARG A 125 -2.85 0.11 16.72
N VAL A 126 -2.80 0.42 15.42
CA VAL A 126 -2.13 -0.41 14.41
C VAL A 126 -0.66 -0.67 14.78
N ALA A 127 0.08 0.36 15.19
CA ALA A 127 1.46 0.22 15.63
C ALA A 127 1.58 -0.68 16.88
N SER A 128 0.61 -0.64 17.79
CA SER A 128 0.61 -1.46 19.00
C SER A 128 0.34 -2.94 18.67
N ASP A 129 -0.67 -3.22 17.84
CA ASP A 129 -1.03 -4.58 17.41
C ASP A 129 0.12 -5.24 16.64
N VAL A 130 0.72 -4.52 15.68
CA VAL A 130 1.90 -4.99 14.96
C VAL A 130 3.08 -5.16 15.91
N SER A 131 3.31 -4.22 16.85
CA SER A 131 4.41 -4.37 17.81
C SER A 131 4.25 -5.58 18.73
N GLN A 132 3.02 -5.98 19.06
CA GLN A 132 2.77 -7.19 19.84
C GLN A 132 3.16 -8.44 19.03
N PHE A 133 2.75 -8.51 17.76
CA PHE A 133 3.14 -9.59 16.86
C PHE A 133 4.67 -9.68 16.69
N LEU A 134 5.34 -8.54 16.43
CA LEU A 134 6.79 -8.50 16.23
C LEU A 134 7.62 -8.91 17.46
N ARG A 135 7.02 -8.91 18.66
CA ARG A 135 7.67 -9.36 19.90
C ARG A 135 7.37 -10.83 20.22
N SER A 136 6.46 -11.46 19.46
CA SER A 136 6.03 -12.83 19.69
C SER A 136 6.83 -13.80 18.81
N GLU A 137 6.84 -15.08 19.17
CA GLU A 137 7.43 -16.14 18.33
C GLU A 137 6.76 -16.26 16.94
N LEU A 138 5.54 -15.73 16.80
CA LEU A 138 4.80 -15.74 15.53
C LEU A 138 5.46 -14.84 14.47
N SER A 139 6.33 -13.89 14.84
CA SER A 139 7.08 -13.13 13.83
C SER A 139 8.11 -13.99 13.10
N ASP A 140 8.65 -15.03 13.75
CA ASP A 140 9.60 -15.96 13.13
C ASP A 140 8.88 -17.17 12.52
N LYS A 141 7.80 -17.62 13.16
CA LYS A 141 7.02 -18.80 12.73
C LYS A 141 5.52 -18.46 12.58
N PRO A 142 5.14 -17.62 11.60
CA PRO A 142 3.75 -17.17 11.45
C PRO A 142 2.81 -18.23 10.87
N TYR A 143 3.32 -19.41 10.50
CA TYR A 143 2.58 -20.44 9.81
C TYR A 143 2.45 -21.71 10.64
N MET A 144 1.31 -22.37 10.52
CA MET A 144 1.07 -23.70 11.07
C MET A 144 0.42 -24.62 10.02
N ARG A 145 0.53 -25.94 10.23
CA ARG A 145 -0.19 -26.94 9.43
C ARG A 145 -1.56 -27.20 10.03
N LYS A 146 -2.60 -27.19 9.19
CA LYS A 146 -3.96 -27.58 9.56
C LYS A 146 -4.52 -28.50 8.47
N GLY A 147 -4.58 -29.80 8.76
CA GLY A 147 -4.81 -30.83 7.75
C GLY A 147 -3.80 -30.71 6.61
N ASN A 148 -4.26 -30.70 5.36
CA ASN A 148 -3.40 -30.59 4.18
C ASN A 148 -3.01 -29.14 3.81
N ARG A 149 -3.40 -28.13 4.62
CA ARG A 149 -3.13 -26.70 4.32
C ARG A 149 -2.07 -26.12 5.25
N THR A 150 -1.26 -25.22 4.69
CA THR A 150 -0.45 -24.28 5.48
C THR A 150 -1.29 -23.03 5.70
N ILE A 151 -1.52 -22.68 6.95
CA ILE A 151 -2.33 -21.52 7.34
C ILE A 151 -1.46 -20.52 8.09
N VAL A 152 -1.82 -19.25 8.01
CA VAL A 152 -1.33 -18.22 8.93
C VAL A 152 -1.92 -18.52 10.31
N HIS A 153 -1.11 -18.41 11.36
CA HIS A 153 -1.57 -18.60 12.73
C HIS A 153 -2.72 -17.62 13.03
N PRO A 154 -3.85 -18.04 13.63
CA PRO A 154 -4.99 -17.15 13.88
C PRO A 154 -4.66 -15.91 14.71
N ASP A 155 -3.71 -16.04 15.64
CA ASP A 155 -3.25 -14.94 16.50
C ASP A 155 -2.12 -14.11 15.86
N ALA A 156 -1.66 -14.44 14.65
CA ALA A 156 -0.66 -13.64 13.97
C ALA A 156 -1.29 -12.33 13.46
N TYR A 157 -0.70 -11.21 13.87
CA TYR A 157 -1.04 -9.88 13.37
C TYR A 157 0.15 -9.28 12.61
N PRO A 158 0.51 -9.82 11.44
CA PRO A 158 1.63 -9.29 10.66
C PRO A 158 1.36 -7.85 10.23
N PRO A 159 2.42 -7.05 10.00
CA PRO A 159 2.26 -5.76 9.34
C PRO A 159 1.55 -5.92 8.00
N THR A 160 0.79 -4.92 7.60
CA THR A 160 0.19 -4.83 6.27
C THR A 160 0.84 -3.72 5.46
N TRP A 161 0.62 -3.74 4.14
CA TRP A 161 0.95 -2.60 3.27
C TRP A 161 0.40 -1.28 3.85
N PHE A 162 -0.84 -1.28 4.34
CA PHE A 162 -1.46 -0.10 4.92
C PHE A 162 -0.83 0.31 6.25
N SER A 163 -0.49 -0.63 7.13
CA SER A 163 0.17 -0.29 8.40
C SER A 163 1.54 0.34 8.17
N VAL A 164 2.32 -0.21 7.23
CA VAL A 164 3.65 0.32 6.88
C VAL A 164 3.51 1.68 6.18
N ALA A 165 2.57 1.82 5.24
CA ALA A 165 2.30 3.10 4.57
C ALA A 165 1.85 4.18 5.56
N THR A 166 0.98 3.85 6.52
CA THR A 166 0.57 4.80 7.57
C THR A 166 1.78 5.36 8.33
N LEU A 167 2.71 4.49 8.75
CA LEU A 167 3.94 4.92 9.42
C LEU A 167 4.81 5.77 8.50
N ALA A 168 4.97 5.38 7.25
CA ALA A 168 5.78 6.10 6.26
C ALA A 168 5.30 7.54 6.03
N PHE A 169 3.99 7.78 6.10
CA PHE A 169 3.40 9.12 5.96
C PHE A 169 3.25 9.88 7.28
N MET A 170 3.63 9.30 8.44
CA MET A 170 3.52 9.92 9.76
C MET A 170 4.87 10.03 10.49
N PRO A 171 5.76 10.96 10.12
CA PRO A 171 7.09 11.10 10.75
C PRO A 171 7.05 11.37 12.26
N SER A 172 6.01 12.05 12.77
CA SER A 172 5.81 12.25 14.21
C SER A 172 5.63 10.92 14.93
N LEU A 173 4.77 10.03 14.41
CA LEU A 173 4.55 8.70 14.96
C LEU A 173 5.81 7.84 14.90
N GLN A 174 6.62 7.97 13.85
CA GLN A 174 7.91 7.27 13.74
C GLN A 174 8.83 7.63 14.92
N ARG A 175 8.95 8.93 15.25
CA ARG A 175 9.74 9.40 16.40
C ARG A 175 9.18 8.91 17.73
N GLU A 176 7.86 9.00 17.90
CA GLU A 176 7.16 8.53 19.12
C GLU A 176 7.26 7.00 19.33
N ARG A 177 7.54 6.25 18.26
CA ARG A 177 7.60 4.78 18.24
C ARG A 177 8.93 4.26 17.69
N ALA A 178 10.05 4.97 17.90
CA ALA A 178 11.36 4.64 17.30
C ALA A 178 11.78 3.18 17.49
N GLY A 179 11.74 2.64 18.72
CA GLY A 179 12.11 1.24 18.96
C GLY A 179 11.15 0.23 18.31
N PHE A 180 9.90 0.59 18.00
CA PHE A 180 9.01 -0.24 17.19
C PHE A 180 9.39 -0.18 15.70
N VAL A 181 9.72 1.02 15.19
CA VAL A 181 10.21 1.24 13.84
C VAL A 181 11.47 0.39 13.59
N GLU A 182 12.44 0.36 14.50
CA GLU A 182 13.63 -0.49 14.36
C GLU A 182 13.29 -1.99 14.25
N ARG A 183 12.41 -2.52 15.11
CA ARG A 183 11.96 -3.93 15.01
C ARG A 183 11.24 -4.23 13.71
N LEU A 184 10.41 -3.29 13.25
CA LEU A 184 9.73 -3.42 11.97
C LEU A 184 10.74 -3.46 10.81
N ALA A 185 11.80 -2.67 10.86
CA ALA A 185 12.87 -2.69 9.87
C ALA A 185 13.55 -4.05 9.80
N THR A 186 13.91 -4.62 10.95
CA THR A 186 14.51 -5.97 11.03
C THR A 186 13.58 -7.04 10.47
N PHE A 187 12.27 -6.94 10.74
CA PHE A 187 11.29 -7.90 10.22
C PHE A 187 11.15 -7.79 8.69
N LEU A 188 11.01 -6.56 8.17
CA LEU A 188 10.83 -6.29 6.74
C LEU A 188 12.10 -6.50 5.91
N ALA A 189 13.29 -6.50 6.52
CA ALA A 189 14.55 -6.82 5.85
C ALA A 189 14.65 -8.29 5.40
N ARG A 190 13.88 -9.19 6.04
CA ARG A 190 13.90 -10.62 5.73
C ARG A 190 13.13 -10.87 4.45
N PRO A 191 13.61 -11.67 3.49
CA PRO A 191 12.82 -12.02 2.31
C PRO A 191 11.48 -12.67 2.72
N ALA A 192 10.38 -12.26 2.08
CA ALA A 192 9.11 -12.94 2.30
C ALA A 192 9.24 -14.44 1.97
N GLY A 193 8.78 -15.30 2.88
CA GLY A 193 8.86 -16.74 2.70
C GLY A 193 8.14 -17.20 1.43
N LYS A 194 8.73 -18.16 0.68
CA LYS A 194 8.14 -18.71 -0.55
C LYS A 194 6.77 -19.39 -0.32
N ARG A 195 6.44 -19.75 0.92
CA ARG A 195 5.17 -20.39 1.29
C ARG A 195 4.13 -19.34 1.59
N ILE A 196 3.24 -19.09 0.64
CA ILE A 196 2.05 -18.25 0.86
C ILE A 196 0.96 -19.14 1.50
N GLY A 197 0.86 -19.08 2.82
CA GLY A 197 -0.26 -19.69 3.55
C GLY A 197 -1.59 -19.00 3.26
N VAL A 198 -2.70 -19.59 3.70
CA VAL A 198 -4.01 -18.93 3.72
C VAL A 198 -4.35 -18.43 5.13
N MET A 199 -5.08 -17.32 5.22
CA MET A 199 -5.56 -16.79 6.49
C MET A 199 -6.92 -17.40 6.84
N PRO A 200 -7.04 -18.16 7.93
CA PRO A 200 -8.34 -18.60 8.43
C PRO A 200 -9.05 -17.42 9.08
N VAL A 201 -10.21 -17.03 8.56
CA VAL A 201 -11.04 -15.96 9.13
C VAL A 201 -12.45 -16.53 9.29
N GLY A 202 -12.80 -16.84 10.54
CA GLY A 202 -14.02 -17.58 10.85
C GLY A 202 -14.09 -18.89 10.07
N ASN A 203 -15.17 -19.08 9.31
CA ASN A 203 -15.38 -20.30 8.53
C ASN A 203 -14.78 -20.24 7.11
N ARG A 204 -13.97 -19.22 6.80
CA ARG A 204 -13.41 -18.98 5.46
C ARG A 204 -11.89 -18.94 5.47
N PHE A 205 -11.31 -19.09 4.28
CA PHE A 205 -9.88 -18.94 4.03
C PHE A 205 -9.65 -17.84 3.01
N TYR A 206 -8.82 -16.88 3.36
CA TYR A 206 -8.45 -15.76 2.50
C TYR A 206 -6.99 -15.83 2.10
N LYS A 207 -6.66 -15.34 0.89
CA LYS A 207 -5.27 -15.13 0.53
C LYS A 207 -4.74 -13.88 1.27
N PRO A 208 -3.60 -13.96 1.99
CA PRO A 208 -2.96 -12.78 2.54
C PRO A 208 -2.53 -11.89 1.37
N THR A 209 -3.23 -10.78 1.21
CA THR A 209 -3.07 -9.91 0.04
C THR A 209 -2.43 -8.59 0.44
N HIS A 210 -2.71 -8.11 1.64
CA HIS A 210 -2.10 -6.89 2.19
C HIS A 210 -1.06 -7.20 3.25
N GLU A 211 -1.14 -8.38 3.89
CA GLU A 211 -0.25 -8.85 4.93
C GLU A 211 1.18 -9.09 4.40
N LEU A 212 2.15 -8.57 5.13
CA LEU A 212 3.57 -8.65 4.85
C LEU A 212 4.24 -9.62 5.82
N PHE A 213 4.96 -10.60 5.28
CA PHE A 213 5.71 -11.59 6.05
C PHE A 213 7.22 -11.44 5.83
N GLY A 214 7.67 -10.20 5.66
CA GLY A 214 9.00 -9.81 5.24
C GLY A 214 8.96 -8.83 4.06
N ASP A 215 10.07 -8.73 3.35
CA ASP A 215 10.22 -7.95 2.12
C ASP A 215 9.32 -8.50 1.01
N PRO A 216 8.33 -7.73 0.52
CA PRO A 216 7.44 -8.15 -0.56
C PRO A 216 8.13 -8.16 -1.94
N LEU A 217 9.35 -7.63 -2.08
CA LEU A 217 10.03 -7.57 -3.36
C LEU A 217 10.63 -8.91 -3.75
N HIS A 218 10.40 -9.25 -5.02
CA HIS A 218 11.05 -10.36 -5.70
C HIS A 218 11.89 -9.79 -6.84
N VAL A 219 13.21 -9.94 -6.71
CA VAL A 219 14.19 -9.51 -7.72
C VAL A 219 15.12 -10.66 -8.08
N ASP A 220 15.56 -10.69 -9.33
CA ASP A 220 16.61 -11.61 -9.77
C ASP A 220 18.00 -11.18 -9.25
N ALA A 221 19.03 -11.98 -9.54
CA ALA A 221 20.40 -11.68 -9.16
C ALA A 221 20.93 -10.35 -9.76
N ALA A 222 20.36 -9.89 -10.87
CA ALA A 222 20.69 -8.64 -11.53
C ALA A 222 19.84 -7.44 -11.02
N GLY A 223 18.96 -7.66 -10.04
CA GLY A 223 18.08 -6.63 -9.49
C GLY A 223 16.83 -6.35 -10.32
N ARG A 224 16.50 -7.18 -11.32
CA ARG A 224 15.30 -7.00 -12.14
C ARG A 224 14.07 -7.56 -11.43
N THR A 225 12.94 -6.90 -11.61
CA THR A 225 11.63 -7.38 -11.15
C THR A 225 10.60 -7.30 -12.26
N SER A 226 9.59 -8.17 -12.19
CA SER A 226 8.42 -8.12 -13.06
C SER A 226 7.33 -7.16 -12.57
N ASP A 227 7.44 -6.63 -11.35
CA ASP A 227 6.51 -5.67 -10.75
C ASP A 227 7.26 -4.37 -10.35
N ILE A 228 7.72 -3.62 -11.37
CA ILE A 228 8.40 -2.33 -11.17
C ILE A 228 7.56 -1.35 -10.33
N PRO A 229 6.23 -1.23 -10.54
CA PRO A 229 5.40 -0.37 -9.70
C PRO A 229 5.46 -0.70 -8.21
N LEU A 230 5.39 -1.99 -7.85
CA LEU A 230 5.56 -2.42 -6.46
C LEU A 230 6.96 -2.09 -5.95
N ALA A 231 8.01 -2.33 -6.75
CA ALA A 231 9.38 -1.99 -6.36
C ALA A 231 9.54 -0.50 -6.05
N LEU A 232 9.10 0.39 -6.94
CA LEU A 232 9.17 1.83 -6.72
C LEU A 232 8.40 2.27 -5.47
N ALA A 233 7.15 1.82 -5.31
CA ALA A 233 6.33 2.18 -4.16
C ALA A 233 6.92 1.64 -2.84
N TRP A 234 7.47 0.44 -2.84
CA TRP A 234 8.11 -0.14 -1.67
C TRP A 234 9.42 0.56 -1.30
N ILE A 235 10.28 0.87 -2.29
CA ILE A 235 11.50 1.65 -2.09
C ILE A 235 11.15 3.04 -1.53
N GLU A 236 10.12 3.70 -2.04
CA GLU A 236 9.64 4.98 -1.53
C GLU A 236 9.22 4.86 -0.05
N ILE A 237 8.41 3.85 0.30
CA ILE A 237 8.00 3.58 1.68
C ILE A 237 9.21 3.36 2.59
N LEU A 238 10.16 2.51 2.19
CA LEU A 238 11.38 2.25 2.97
C LEU A 238 12.23 3.52 3.12
N THR A 239 12.30 4.36 2.09
CA THR A 239 13.03 5.63 2.14
C THR A 239 12.39 6.59 3.13
N ARG A 240 11.06 6.73 3.11
CA ARG A 240 10.29 7.57 4.07
C ARG A 240 10.41 7.10 5.52
N LEU A 241 10.64 5.80 5.73
CA LEU A 241 10.87 5.21 7.05
C LEU A 241 12.34 5.28 7.48
N GLY A 242 13.25 5.73 6.61
CA GLY A 242 14.70 5.69 6.87
C GLY A 242 15.29 4.26 6.86
N MET A 243 14.58 3.29 6.27
CA MET A 243 14.90 1.86 6.32
C MET A 243 15.47 1.28 5.03
N LEU A 244 15.62 2.07 3.96
CA LEU A 244 16.09 1.54 2.67
C LEU A 244 17.41 0.75 2.79
N HIS A 245 18.30 1.20 3.66
CA HIS A 245 19.59 0.57 3.93
C HIS A 245 19.49 -0.83 4.55
N THR A 246 18.34 -1.22 5.11
CA THR A 246 18.16 -2.54 5.74
C THR A 246 17.68 -3.60 4.75
N SER A 247 17.17 -3.24 3.57
CA SER A 247 16.76 -4.19 2.54
C SER A 247 17.77 -4.23 1.39
N GLU A 248 18.56 -5.30 1.33
CA GLU A 248 19.45 -5.57 0.20
C GLU A 248 18.68 -5.73 -1.12
N THR A 249 17.50 -6.34 -1.06
CA THR A 249 16.61 -6.57 -2.21
C THR A 249 16.16 -5.23 -2.82
N ALA A 250 15.68 -4.31 -1.99
CA ALA A 250 15.24 -2.99 -2.42
C ALA A 250 16.41 -2.14 -2.95
N GLN A 251 17.58 -2.19 -2.29
CA GLN A 251 18.78 -1.52 -2.78
C GLN A 251 19.23 -2.05 -4.14
N ARG A 252 19.22 -3.37 -4.34
CA ARG A 252 19.57 -3.99 -5.63
C ARG A 252 18.59 -3.58 -6.73
N ALA A 253 17.29 -3.55 -6.43
CA ALA A 253 16.26 -3.06 -7.34
C ALA A 253 16.48 -1.58 -7.71
N LEU A 254 16.72 -0.73 -6.72
CA LEU A 254 16.97 0.70 -6.93
C LEU A 254 18.21 0.92 -7.79
N LEU A 255 19.33 0.27 -7.47
CA LEU A 255 20.56 0.35 -8.26
C LEU A 255 20.35 -0.11 -9.70
N ARG A 256 19.54 -1.16 -9.92
CA ARG A 256 19.21 -1.62 -11.27
C ARG A 256 18.41 -0.57 -12.05
N LEU A 257 17.39 0.02 -11.44
CA LEU A 257 16.56 1.05 -12.06
C LEU A 257 17.36 2.32 -12.37
N LEU A 258 18.25 2.74 -11.47
CA LEU A 258 19.15 3.88 -11.70
C LEU A 258 20.13 3.64 -12.84
N LYS A 259 20.66 2.41 -12.98
CA LYS A 259 21.51 2.03 -14.12
C LYS A 259 20.80 2.02 -15.47
N GLU A 260 19.47 2.08 -15.47
CA GLU A 260 18.66 2.20 -16.68
C GLU A 260 18.33 3.66 -17.01
N CYS A 261 18.76 4.62 -16.19
CA CYS A 261 18.66 6.03 -16.52
C CYS A 261 19.73 6.44 -17.54
N ASP A 262 19.38 7.36 -18.42
CA ASP A 262 20.33 8.03 -19.31
C ASP A 262 21.13 9.12 -18.58
N ASP A 263 22.01 9.80 -19.31
CA ASP A 263 22.87 10.87 -18.77
C ASP A 263 22.09 12.09 -18.25
N ARG A 264 20.79 12.19 -18.55
CA ARG A 264 19.89 13.23 -18.05
C ARG A 264 19.06 12.77 -16.85
N GLY A 265 19.30 11.54 -16.37
CA GLY A 265 18.54 10.94 -15.28
C GLY A 265 17.14 10.46 -15.69
N VAL A 266 16.85 10.34 -16.99
CA VAL A 266 15.57 9.81 -17.48
C VAL A 266 15.67 8.30 -17.57
N TRP A 267 14.75 7.59 -16.92
CA TRP A 267 14.69 6.13 -17.00
C TRP A 267 14.40 5.68 -18.44
N SER A 268 15.33 4.97 -19.06
CA SER A 268 15.33 4.62 -20.49
C SER A 268 15.82 3.18 -20.71
N PRO A 269 15.04 2.18 -20.26
CA PRO A 269 15.46 0.78 -20.39
C PRO A 269 15.43 0.35 -21.86
N LYS A 270 16.33 -0.56 -22.22
CA LYS A 270 16.36 -1.13 -23.56
C LYS A 270 15.05 -1.87 -23.86
N GLY A 271 14.40 -1.51 -24.97
CA GLY A 271 13.22 -2.22 -25.47
C GLY A 271 11.90 -1.90 -24.77
N LEU A 272 11.74 -0.68 -24.21
CA LEU A 272 10.47 -0.24 -23.61
C LEU A 272 9.34 -0.17 -24.65
N ARG A 273 8.43 -1.16 -24.63
CA ARG A 273 7.30 -1.26 -25.56
C ARG A 273 5.95 -0.87 -24.99
N SER A 274 5.79 -0.94 -23.67
CA SER A 274 4.56 -0.59 -22.96
C SER A 274 4.89 -0.15 -21.54
N LEU A 275 3.92 0.41 -20.84
CA LEU A 275 4.08 0.70 -19.41
C LEU A 275 4.39 -0.56 -18.60
N PRO A 276 5.23 -0.44 -17.55
CA PRO A 276 5.38 -1.47 -16.53
C PRO A 276 4.04 -1.92 -15.96
N LYS A 277 3.90 -3.22 -15.72
CA LYS A 277 2.68 -3.82 -15.14
C LYS A 277 2.82 -3.96 -13.63
N CYS A 278 1.70 -3.87 -12.90
CA CYS A 278 1.63 -4.15 -11.47
C CYS A 278 0.82 -5.44 -11.19
N PRO A 279 1.38 -6.64 -11.43
CA PRO A 279 0.66 -7.89 -11.23
C PRO A 279 0.16 -8.12 -9.79
N SER A 280 0.81 -7.53 -8.78
CA SER A 280 0.37 -7.60 -7.38
C SER A 280 -0.86 -6.75 -7.08
N ASN A 281 -1.14 -5.71 -7.89
CA ASN A 281 -2.10 -4.63 -7.64
C ASN A 281 -1.87 -3.82 -6.33
N LEU A 282 -0.84 -4.12 -5.55
CA LEU A 282 -0.56 -3.44 -4.26
C LEU A 282 -0.20 -1.96 -4.44
N ALA A 283 0.52 -1.64 -5.51
CA ALA A 283 0.94 -0.29 -5.86
C ALA A 283 0.13 0.32 -7.02
N GLY A 284 -1.00 -0.30 -7.41
CA GLY A 284 -1.80 0.14 -8.56
C GLY A 284 -2.41 1.54 -8.42
N PHE A 285 -2.47 2.08 -7.20
CA PHE A 285 -2.88 3.47 -6.98
C PHE A 285 -1.78 4.49 -7.30
N ALA A 286 -0.51 4.12 -7.13
CA ALA A 286 0.63 5.01 -7.35
C ALA A 286 1.12 4.98 -8.80
N PHE A 287 0.67 4.01 -9.60
CA PHE A 287 1.20 3.76 -10.95
C PHE A 287 0.19 3.07 -11.87
N PRO A 288 0.17 3.40 -13.18
CA PRO A 288 0.88 4.51 -13.81
C PRO A 288 0.06 5.79 -13.67
N LEU A 289 0.62 6.93 -13.24
CA LEU A 289 -0.03 8.26 -13.23
C LEU A 289 -0.33 8.73 -14.66
N GLU A 290 0.65 8.61 -15.55
CA GLU A 290 0.50 8.94 -16.96
C GLU A 290 -0.06 7.74 -17.75
N PRO A 291 -1.15 7.91 -18.54
CA PRO A 291 -1.72 6.81 -19.29
C PRO A 291 -0.77 6.33 -20.39
N ASP A 292 -0.88 5.06 -20.78
CA ASP A 292 -0.04 4.51 -21.85
C ASP A 292 -0.22 5.33 -23.13
N GLY A 293 0.89 5.86 -23.61
CA GLY A 293 0.96 6.73 -24.77
C GLY A 293 1.60 6.02 -25.95
N LYS A 294 1.54 6.67 -27.12
CA LYS A 294 2.29 6.21 -28.30
C LYS A 294 3.78 6.55 -28.24
N THR A 295 4.19 7.46 -27.36
CA THR A 295 5.57 7.95 -27.28
C THR A 295 6.34 7.30 -26.14
N ALA A 296 7.67 7.23 -26.26
CA ALA A 296 8.54 6.63 -25.26
C ALA A 296 8.53 7.45 -23.96
N GLU A 297 8.52 8.77 -24.07
CA GLU A 297 8.60 9.71 -22.94
C GLU A 297 7.43 9.50 -21.97
N ARG A 298 6.22 9.26 -22.48
CA ARG A 298 5.06 8.96 -21.65
C ARG A 298 5.19 7.64 -20.88
N ARG A 299 5.88 6.66 -21.46
CA ARG A 299 6.14 5.37 -20.81
C ARG A 299 7.27 5.42 -19.79
N GLN A 300 8.13 6.44 -19.90
CA GLN A 300 9.25 6.69 -18.99
C GLN A 300 8.87 7.59 -17.82
N ALA A 301 7.96 8.55 -18.05
CA ALA A 301 7.64 9.65 -17.14
C ALA A 301 7.42 9.22 -15.69
N ASP A 302 6.56 8.22 -15.45
CA ASP A 302 6.22 7.82 -14.09
C ASP A 302 7.38 7.17 -13.34
N VAL A 303 8.16 6.30 -14.00
CA VAL A 303 9.32 5.66 -13.37
C VAL A 303 10.38 6.71 -13.07
N THR A 304 10.66 7.60 -14.04
CA THR A 304 11.57 8.74 -13.86
C THR A 304 11.14 9.63 -12.68
N PHE A 305 9.86 10.01 -12.62
CA PHE A 305 9.31 10.82 -11.54
C PHE A 305 9.49 10.13 -10.17
N ARG A 306 9.15 8.84 -10.07
CA ARG A 306 9.28 8.08 -8.82
C ARG A 306 10.73 7.95 -8.37
N LEU A 307 11.67 7.71 -9.29
CA LEU A 307 13.10 7.67 -8.97
C LEU A 307 13.60 9.02 -8.45
N ALA A 308 13.19 10.13 -9.09
CA ALA A 308 13.52 11.47 -8.61
C ALA A 308 12.91 11.77 -7.23
N LEU A 309 11.67 11.34 -6.99
CA LEU A 309 11.02 11.46 -5.68
C LEU A 309 11.78 10.67 -4.59
N ILE A 310 12.14 9.41 -4.88
CA ILE A 310 12.93 8.57 -3.98
C ILE A 310 14.28 9.23 -3.67
N ALA A 311 14.99 9.71 -4.69
CA ALA A 311 16.26 10.41 -4.53
C ALA A 311 16.12 11.64 -3.63
N LYS A 312 15.09 12.48 -3.86
CA LYS A 312 14.80 13.65 -3.03
C LYS A 312 14.50 13.26 -1.58
N LEU A 313 13.70 12.21 -1.36
CA LEU A 313 13.38 11.70 -0.02
C LEU A 313 14.60 11.11 0.69
N ALA A 314 15.53 10.51 -0.06
CA ALA A 314 16.80 10.01 0.44
C ALA A 314 17.84 11.13 0.70
N GLY A 315 17.49 12.39 0.43
CA GLY A 315 18.37 13.54 0.62
C GLY A 315 19.43 13.70 -0.46
N TRP A 316 19.28 13.07 -1.62
CA TRP A 316 20.21 13.22 -2.74
C TRP A 316 20.02 14.58 -3.41
N GLN A 317 21.12 15.19 -3.85
CA GLN A 317 21.08 16.36 -4.70
C GLN A 317 20.89 15.93 -6.15
N LEU A 318 19.83 16.41 -6.79
CA LEU A 318 19.58 16.20 -8.21
C LEU A 318 20.19 17.35 -8.99
N THR A 319 21.23 17.07 -9.77
CA THR A 319 21.84 18.02 -10.70
C THR A 319 21.28 17.79 -12.10
N TYR A 320 20.76 18.85 -12.72
CA TYR A 320 20.31 18.83 -14.11
C TYR A 320 21.34 19.58 -14.94
N ALA A 321 21.86 18.94 -15.99
CA ALA A 321 22.76 19.54 -16.97
C ALA A 321 21.97 20.14 -18.13
#